data_AF-A0A935AGG6-F1
#
_entry.id   AF-A0A935AGG6-F1
#
_cell.length_a   1.000
_cell.length_b   1.000
_cell.length_c   1.000
_cell.angle_alpha   90.00
_cell.angle_beta   90.00
_cell.angle_gamma   90.00
#
_symmetry.space_group_name_H-M   'P 1'
#
loop_
_entity.id
_entity.type
_entity.pdbx_description
1 polymer ?
#
loop_
_entity_poly.entity_id
_entity_poly.type
_entity_poly.pdbx_seq_one_letter_code
_entity_poly.pdbx_strand_id
1 'polypeptide(L)'
;MTAPKISVIVPAFNHEAYIVDALHSVLAQTLGDLELIVIDDASRDGTWDAIQSIRDPCLRALRHDDNRGAHATLNEGLGLARATSGHPQLRRRLPPRTA
;
A
#
# COMPACT_ATOMS: atom_id res chain seq x y z
N MET A 1 16.95 7.75 8.55
CA MET A 1 15.54 8.09 8.28
C MET A 1 14.71 7.55 9.43
N THR A 2 13.93 8.42 10.09
CA THR A 2 12.98 8.03 11.15
C THR A 2 11.85 7.18 10.56
N ALA A 3 11.30 6.24 11.34
CA ALA A 3 10.16 5.44 10.89
C ALA A 3 8.91 6.32 10.77
N PRO A 4 8.05 6.13 9.74
CA PRO A 4 6.84 6.94 9.59
C PRO A 4 5.89 6.72 10.77
N LYS A 5 5.00 7.68 11.03
CA LYS A 5 3.95 7.53 12.06
C LYS A 5 2.80 6.68 11.56
N ILE A 6 2.49 6.74 10.26
CA ILE A 6 1.38 6.01 9.64
C ILE A 6 1.84 5.37 8.33
N SER A 7 1.43 4.13 8.11
CA SER A 7 1.52 3.47 6.81
C SER A 7 0.10 3.32 6.27
N VAL A 8 -0.16 3.85 5.08
CA VAL A 8 -1.41 3.63 4.35
C VAL A 8 -1.14 2.59 3.27
N ILE A 9 -1.95 1.53 3.24
CA ILE A 9 -1.81 0.43 2.28
C ILE A 9 -3.02 0.44 1.37
N VAL A 10 -2.79 0.49 0.06
CA VAL A 10 -3.84 0.50 -0.97
C VAL A 10 -3.61 -0.68 -1.92
N PRO A 11 -4.36 -1.79 -1.78
CA PRO A 11 -4.42 -2.81 -2.82
C PRO A 11 -5.23 -2.26 -4.00
N ALA A 12 -4.76 -2.47 -5.23
CA ALA A 12 -5.43 -2.01 -6.43
C ALA A 12 -5.64 -3.16 -7.43
N PHE A 13 -6.85 -3.29 -7.97
CA PHE A 13 -7.14 -4.19 -9.08
C PHE A 13 -8.26 -3.61 -9.95
N ASN A 14 -7.93 -3.24 -11.19
CA ASN A 14 -8.85 -2.61 -12.14
C ASN A 14 -9.58 -1.37 -11.58
N HIS A 15 -8.81 -0.39 -11.10
CA HIS A 15 -9.27 0.86 -10.50
C HIS A 15 -8.80 2.11 -11.27
N GLU A 16 -8.55 2.03 -12.58
CA GLU A 16 -8.02 3.12 -13.41
C GLU A 16 -8.77 4.45 -13.19
N ALA A 17 -10.10 4.41 -13.10
CA ALA A 17 -10.94 5.60 -12.97
C ALA A 17 -10.82 6.35 -11.63
N TYR A 18 -10.29 5.70 -10.57
CA TYR A 18 -10.35 6.25 -9.21
C TYR A 18 -9.01 6.23 -8.47
N ILE A 19 -8.04 5.44 -8.97
CA ILE A 19 -6.79 5.21 -8.24
C ILE A 19 -6.02 6.50 -8.03
N VAL A 20 -5.98 7.39 -9.02
CA VAL A 20 -5.25 8.66 -8.91
C VAL A 20 -5.84 9.56 -7.81
N ASP A 21 -7.16 9.73 -7.80
CA ASP A 21 -7.83 10.56 -6.80
C ASP A 21 -7.69 9.99 -5.39
N ALA A 22 -7.78 8.66 -5.26
CA ALA A 22 -7.57 7.98 -3.98
C ALA A 22 -6.15 8.21 -3.44
N LEU A 23 -5.13 8.08 -4.28
CA LEU A 23 -3.74 8.27 -3.87
C LEU A 23 -3.45 9.74 -3.55
N HIS A 24 -3.93 10.69 -4.37
CA HIS A 24 -3.80 12.11 -4.07
C HIS A 24 -4.52 12.51 -2.78
N SER A 25 -5.67 11.92 -2.48
CA SER A 25 -6.38 12.16 -1.21
C SER A 25 -5.53 11.77 0.00
N VAL A 26 -4.79 10.66 -0.08
CA VAL A 26 -3.87 10.23 0.98
C VAL A 26 -2.61 11.10 1.04
N LEU A 27 -2.06 11.48 -0.11
CA LEU A 27 -0.86 12.32 -0.16
C LEU A 27 -1.13 13.77 0.30
N ALA A 28 -2.36 14.25 0.16
CA ALA A 28 -2.78 15.58 0.62
C ALA A 28 -3.04 15.66 2.14
N GLN A 29 -2.86 14.58 2.90
CA GLN A 29 -3.06 14.60 4.35
C GLN A 29 -2.04 15.50 5.05
N THR A 30 -2.50 16.28 6.03
CA THR A 30 -1.67 17.27 6.76
C THR A 30 -0.67 16.64 7.73
N LEU A 31 -0.74 15.32 7.95
CA LEU A 31 0.19 14.60 8.79
C LEU A 31 1.50 14.34 8.02
N GLY A 32 2.51 15.18 8.22
CA GLY A 32 3.78 15.15 7.47
C GLY A 32 4.73 13.97 7.74
N ASP A 33 4.23 12.83 8.24
CA ASP A 33 5.05 11.65 8.54
C ASP A 33 4.28 10.35 8.23
N LEU A 34 3.94 10.19 6.95
CA LEU A 34 3.23 9.03 6.40
C LEU A 34 4.05 8.35 5.30
N GLU A 35 3.85 7.05 5.14
CA GLU A 35 4.19 6.35 3.89
C GLU A 35 2.93 5.79 3.25
N LEU A 36 2.89 5.79 1.93
CA LEU A 36 1.81 5.24 1.13
C LEU A 36 2.36 4.06 0.32
N ILE A 37 1.83 2.87 0.56
CA ILE A 37 2.20 1.64 -0.12
C ILE A 37 1.03 1.24 -1.02
N VAL A 38 1.26 1.21 -2.32
CA VAL A 38 0.26 0.80 -3.31
C VAL A 38 0.74 -0.47 -3.97
N ILE A 39 -0.12 -1.47 -4.05
CA ILE A 39 0.20 -2.74 -4.70
C ILE A 39 -0.87 -3.02 -5.76
N ASP A 40 -0.47 -2.97 -7.02
CA ASP A 40 -1.29 -3.39 -8.16
C ASP A 40 -1.30 -4.91 -8.26
N ASP A 41 -2.49 -5.50 -8.14
CA ASP A 41 -2.70 -6.95 -8.12
C ASP A 41 -2.95 -7.50 -9.53
N ALA A 42 -2.01 -7.21 -10.43
CA ALA A 42 -2.03 -7.55 -11.86
C ALA A 42 -3.26 -6.98 -12.60
N SER A 43 -3.50 -5.68 -12.47
CA SER A 43 -4.58 -5.00 -13.21
C SER A 43 -4.37 -5.15 -14.72
N ARG A 44 -5.50 -5.22 -15.43
CA ARG A 44 -5.56 -5.37 -16.90
C ARG A 44 -6.01 -4.10 -17.61
N ASP A 45 -6.33 -3.06 -16.85
CA ASP A 45 -6.66 -1.72 -17.32
C ASP A 45 -5.46 -0.77 -17.09
N GLY A 46 -5.68 0.54 -17.20
CA GLY A 46 -4.65 1.57 -16.99
C GLY A 46 -4.26 1.81 -15.52
N THR A 47 -4.71 1.00 -14.55
CA THR A 47 -4.44 1.23 -13.11
C THR A 47 -2.96 1.36 -12.82
N TRP A 48 -2.13 0.45 -13.34
CA TRP A 48 -0.69 0.48 -13.07
C TRP A 48 -0.01 1.73 -13.64
N ASP A 49 -0.36 2.08 -14.88
CA ASP A 49 0.22 3.25 -15.54
C ASP A 49 -0.20 4.54 -14.83
N ALA A 50 -1.45 4.60 -14.36
CA ALA A 50 -1.96 5.69 -13.54
C ALA A 50 -1.19 5.81 -12.21
N ILE A 51 -0.91 4.70 -11.51
CA ILE A 51 -0.08 4.70 -10.30
C ILE A 51 1.34 5.20 -10.61
N GLN A 52 1.98 4.70 -11.67
CA GLN A 52 3.34 5.08 -12.06
C GLN A 52 3.48 6.56 -12.46
N SER A 53 2.37 7.20 -12.87
CA SER A 53 2.36 8.62 -13.22
C SER A 53 2.56 9.55 -12.02
N ILE A 54 2.26 9.07 -10.80
CA ILE A 54 2.34 9.85 -9.57
C ILE A 54 3.78 9.82 -9.06
N ARG A 55 4.38 11.01 -8.91
CA ARG A 55 5.73 11.17 -8.35
C ARG A 55 5.63 11.83 -6.98
N ASP A 56 5.72 11.02 -5.94
CA ASP A 56 5.74 11.49 -4.56
C ASP A 56 6.76 10.66 -3.73
N PRO A 57 7.63 11.30 -2.93
CA PRO A 57 8.62 10.58 -2.12
C PRO A 57 8.00 9.66 -1.05
N CYS A 58 6.75 9.89 -0.65
CA CYS A 58 6.02 9.06 0.31
C CYS A 58 5.36 7.84 -0.36
N LEU A 59 5.24 7.82 -1.70
CA LEU A 59 4.61 6.75 -2.46
C LEU A 59 5.61 5.62 -2.79
N ARG A 60 5.24 4.40 -2.43
CA ARG A 60 5.92 3.14 -2.81
C ARG A 60 4.93 2.28 -3.60
N ALA A 61 5.14 2.17 -4.90
CA ALA A 61 4.30 1.36 -5.78
C ALA A 61 4.96 0.00 -6.08
N LEU A 62 4.19 -1.08 -5.99
CA LEU A 62 4.56 -2.44 -6.39
C LEU A 62 3.49 -3.03 -7.31
N ARG A 63 3.86 -4.03 -8.10
CA ARG A 63 2.94 -4.77 -8.96
C ARG A 63 3.18 -6.26 -8.84
N HIS A 64 2.10 -7.04 -8.77
CA HIS A 64 2.14 -8.48 -8.92
C HIS A 64 2.09 -8.88 -10.39
N ASP A 65 2.75 -9.99 -10.72
CA ASP A 65 2.65 -10.60 -12.06
C ASP A 65 1.27 -11.22 -12.30
N ASP A 66 0.63 -11.75 -11.25
CA ASP A 66 -0.68 -12.39 -11.28
C ASP A 66 -1.57 -11.88 -10.14
N ASN A 67 -2.90 -11.94 -10.34
CA ASN A 67 -3.86 -11.56 -9.31
C ASN A 67 -3.84 -12.56 -8.15
N ARG A 68 -3.51 -12.08 -6.94
CA ARG A 68 -3.41 -12.85 -5.69
C ARG A 68 -4.60 -12.63 -4.76
N GLY A 69 -5.46 -11.67 -5.08
CA GLY A 69 -6.63 -11.28 -4.31
C GLY A 69 -6.30 -10.28 -3.20
N ALA A 70 -7.30 -9.44 -2.87
CA ALA A 70 -7.13 -8.29 -2.00
C ALA A 70 -6.51 -8.61 -0.62
N HIS A 71 -6.86 -9.74 0.00
CA HIS A 71 -6.31 -10.13 1.30
C HIS A 71 -4.83 -10.50 1.25
N ALA A 72 -4.40 -11.21 0.20
CA ALA A 72 -2.99 -11.56 0.02
C ALA A 72 -2.16 -10.29 -0.19
N THR A 73 -2.66 -9.41 -1.06
CA THR A 73 -2.06 -8.10 -1.35
C THR A 73 -1.99 -7.22 -0.11
N LEU A 74 -3.05 -7.16 0.70
CA LEU A 74 -3.04 -6.41 1.97
C LEU A 74 -2.04 -6.99 2.98
N ASN A 75 -1.96 -8.31 3.12
CA ASN A 75 -1.01 -8.95 4.02
C ASN A 75 0.44 -8.69 3.60
N GLU A 76 0.71 -8.66 2.30
CA GLU A 76 2.02 -8.24 1.77
C GLU A 76 2.31 -6.77 2.12
N GLY A 77 1.34 -5.88 1.89
CA GLY A 77 1.46 -4.47 2.26
C GLY A 77 1.72 -4.25 3.76
N LEU A 78 1.06 -5.03 4.62
CA LEU A 78 1.31 -5.02 6.08
C LEU A 78 2.73 -5.45 6.42
N GLY A 79 3.30 -6.41 5.69
CA GLY A 79 4.70 -6.82 5.84
C GLY A 79 5.72 -5.77 5.37
N LEU A 80 5.33 -4.92 4.42
CA LEU A 80 6.16 -3.83 3.87
C LEU A 80 6.08 -2.53 4.66
N ALA A 81 5.05 -2.39 5.51
CA ALA A 81 4.79 -1.23 6.35
C ALA A 81 5.87 -1.08 7.43
N ARG A 82 6.37 0.15 7.60
CA ARG A 82 7.44 0.54 8.51
C ARG A 82 6.93 1.38 9.67
N ALA A 83 5.68 1.84 9.62
CA ALA A 83 5.17 2.70 10.67
C ALA A 83 5.24 2.02 12.03
N THR A 84 5.80 2.73 13.00
CA THR A 84 5.90 2.23 14.35
C THR A 84 4.58 2.52 15.03
N SER A 85 3.70 1.51 15.10
CA SER A 85 2.55 1.60 15.98
C SER A 85 3.05 1.97 17.38
N GLY A 86 2.43 2.96 18.02
CA GLY A 86 2.72 3.33 19.41
C GLY A 86 2.47 2.22 20.45
N HIS A 87 2.30 0.96 20.01
CA HIS A 87 2.13 -0.22 20.83
C HIS A 87 3.22 -1.25 20.51
N PRO A 88 4.27 -1.37 21.36
CA PRO A 88 5.37 -2.32 21.19
C PRO A 88 4.95 -3.80 21.12
N GLN A 89 3.70 -4.16 21.47
CA GLN A 89 3.27 -5.54 21.69
C GLN A 89 2.61 -6.24 20.49
N LEU A 90 2.36 -5.55 19.36
CA LEU A 90 1.71 -6.14 18.18
C LEU A 90 2.68 -6.68 17.12
N ARG A 91 3.96 -6.85 17.46
CA ARG A 91 4.94 -7.58 16.63
C ARG A 91 4.89 -9.11 16.86
N ARG A 92 3.71 -9.69 17.04
CA ARG A 92 3.58 -11.16 16.97
C ARG A 92 3.28 -11.53 15.53
N ARG A 93 4.29 -12.10 14.85
CA ARG A 93 4.12 -12.80 13.57
C ARG A 93 2.88 -13.69 13.67
N LEU A 94 1.87 -13.44 12.85
CA LEU A 94 0.76 -14.37 12.72
C LEU A 94 1.38 -15.68 12.18
N PRO A 95 1.24 -16.83 12.88
CA PRO A 95 1.70 -18.09 12.32
C PRO A 95 0.96 -18.35 11.00
N PRO A 96 1.58 -19.04 10.03
CA PRO A 96 0.90 -19.42 8.80
C PRO A 96 -0.35 -20.23 9.17
N ARG A 97 -1.51 -19.82 8.66
CA ARG A 97 -2.73 -20.63 8.73
C ARG A 97 -2.51 -21.84 7.81
N THR A 98 -2.12 -22.97 8.39
CA THR A 98 -2.29 -24.26 7.73
C THR A 98 -3.78 -24.58 7.67
N ALA A 99 -4.25 -24.92 6.46
CA ALA A 99 -5.60 -25.42 6.20
C ALA A 99 -5.85 -26.75 6.91
#